data_AF-A0A8D8TAY5-F1
#
_entry.id   AF-A0A8D8TAY5-F1
#
_cell.length_a   1.000
_cell.length_b   1.000
_cell.length_c   1.000
_cell.angle_alpha   90.00
_cell.angle_beta   90.00
_cell.angle_gamma   90.00
#
_symmetry.space_group_name_H-M   'P 1'
#
loop_
_entity.id
_entity.type
_entity.pdbx_description
1 polymer ?
#
loop_
_entity_poly.entity_id
_entity_poly.type
_entity_poly.pdbx_seq_one_letter_code
_entity_poly.pdbx_strand_id
1 'polypeptide(L)'
;MASTSTASLPGPSGVPDGQGDMTQMINKYCLVINSLLTEECKDNSKVQTLQEISDNLDTVLAAPQYLSFLELCLSVFTKFLAQGQPAFTSENHIQRTRKVMLELISRFPCNEYTKTQVDSLLKLCLDLLDRENEENVLLVVRIFFKLHKHCRPPLNTEAPRFIKYTQIAYNNLAKNLHKIFDTENKLQRHYKDFAEINVEHIVNDIHTITPITVETREPDGKITVKIFPRGCQSLKMVQELPIIVVFICQMYQEHVRKNIEEFIPIILNTINLSPPIQFDTASESLKENFIDLMGAQIKALSFLAYIVGVYHDVLRQHSQLLVDGIINLFILCPSEITKLRKDLLIATRQILQADF
;
A
#
# COMPACT_ATOMS: atom_id res chain seq x y z
N MET A 1 68.13 -14.54 50.13
CA MET A 1 67.00 -13.86 50.80
C MET A 1 66.41 -12.90 49.78
N ALA A 2 65.34 -13.33 49.11
CA ALA A 2 64.79 -12.68 47.93
C ALA A 2 63.64 -11.75 48.31
N SER A 3 63.65 -10.57 47.69
CA SER A 3 62.73 -9.46 47.80
C SER A 3 61.36 -9.77 47.17
N THR A 4 60.29 -9.54 47.91
CA THR A 4 58.90 -9.65 47.45
C THR A 4 58.43 -8.34 46.82
N SER A 5 58.14 -8.39 45.52
CA SER A 5 57.47 -7.33 44.75
C SER A 5 55.96 -7.56 44.78
N THR A 6 55.20 -6.55 45.17
CA THR A 6 53.73 -6.51 45.16
C THR A 6 53.22 -6.21 43.76
N ALA A 7 52.58 -7.19 43.12
CA ALA A 7 51.90 -7.00 41.83
C ALA A 7 50.45 -6.55 42.07
N SER A 8 50.13 -5.35 41.59
CA SER A 8 48.80 -4.74 41.55
C SER A 8 47.91 -5.45 40.52
N LEU A 9 46.72 -5.88 40.93
CA LEU A 9 45.68 -6.39 40.02
C LEU A 9 45.04 -5.23 39.23
N PRO A 10 44.76 -5.38 37.92
CA PRO A 10 43.96 -4.41 37.18
C PRO A 10 42.47 -4.55 37.55
N GLY A 11 41.82 -3.42 37.82
CA GLY A 11 40.38 -3.35 38.09
C GLY A 11 39.53 -3.74 36.87
N PRO A 12 38.22 -4.00 37.07
CA PRO A 12 37.35 -4.49 36.02
C PRO A 12 37.18 -3.43 34.92
N SER A 13 37.53 -3.81 33.70
CA SER A 13 37.29 -3.06 32.47
C SER A 13 35.81 -2.69 32.37
N GLY A 14 35.52 -1.39 32.32
CA GLY A 14 34.17 -0.86 32.14
C GLY A 14 33.51 -1.44 30.89
N VAL A 15 32.29 -1.96 31.06
CA VAL A 15 31.38 -2.26 29.95
C VAL A 15 31.06 -0.93 29.26
N PRO A 16 31.14 -0.83 27.92
CA PRO A 16 30.87 0.42 27.22
C PRO A 16 29.42 0.88 27.44
N ASP A 17 29.25 2.19 27.62
CA ASP A 17 28.07 2.93 28.08
C ASP A 17 26.91 2.99 27.04
N GLY A 18 26.67 1.91 26.30
CA GLY A 18 25.74 1.88 25.16
C GLY A 18 24.26 2.05 25.51
N GLN A 19 23.88 1.91 26.79
CA GLN A 19 22.51 2.18 27.25
C GLN A 19 22.20 3.68 27.38
N GLY A 20 23.21 4.49 27.70
CA GLY A 20 23.08 5.95 27.80
C GLY A 20 22.77 6.58 26.44
N ASP A 21 23.53 6.17 25.41
CA ASP A 21 23.39 6.68 24.04
C ASP A 21 22.03 6.33 23.42
N MET A 22 21.54 5.10 23.65
CA MET A 22 20.23 4.65 23.16
C MET A 22 19.08 5.46 23.76
N THR A 23 19.15 5.76 25.05
CA THR A 23 18.12 6.53 25.76
C THR A 23 18.07 7.98 25.23
N GLN A 24 19.25 8.59 24.99
CA GLN A 24 19.32 9.93 24.40
C GLN A 24 18.77 9.97 22.98
N MET A 25 19.07 8.95 22.16
CA MET A 25 18.53 8.81 20.81
C MET A 25 17.00 8.75 20.82
N ILE A 26 16.40 7.92 21.67
CA ILE A 26 14.93 7.80 21.75
C ILE A 26 14.29 9.10 22.23
N ASN A 27 14.92 9.80 23.18
CA ASN A 27 14.44 11.10 23.63
C ASN A 27 14.45 12.14 22.49
N LYS A 28 15.52 12.18 21.67
CA LYS A 28 15.58 13.00 20.44
C LYS A 28 14.41 12.67 19.52
N TYR A 29 14.15 11.38 19.27
CA TYR A 29 13.03 10.95 18.42
C TYR A 29 11.67 11.39 18.98
N CYS A 30 11.43 11.20 20.27
CA CYS A 30 10.20 11.63 20.94
C CYS A 30 9.96 13.14 20.82
N LEU A 31 11.01 13.97 20.94
CA LEU A 31 10.89 15.41 20.77
C LEU A 31 10.44 15.78 19.35
N VAL A 32 11.04 15.17 18.33
CA VAL A 32 10.64 15.41 16.94
C VAL A 32 9.22 14.95 16.70
N ILE A 33 8.83 13.77 17.19
CA ILE A 33 7.47 13.25 17.04
C ILE A 33 6.44 14.22 17.65
N ASN A 34 6.66 14.71 18.87
CA ASN A 34 5.76 15.69 19.49
C ASN A 34 5.62 16.98 18.67
N SER A 35 6.69 17.41 18.00
CA SER A 35 6.69 18.64 17.18
C SER A 35 5.95 18.51 15.84
N LEU A 36 5.53 17.30 15.45
CA LEU A 36 4.86 17.05 14.17
C LEU A 36 3.44 17.63 14.12
N LEU A 37 2.80 17.86 15.28
CA LEU A 37 1.46 18.45 15.35
C LEU A 37 1.47 19.97 15.55
N THR A 38 2.60 20.56 15.95
CA THR A 38 2.64 21.95 16.44
C THR A 38 3.18 22.96 15.44
N GLU A 39 3.53 22.56 14.22
CA GLU A 39 3.92 23.44 13.12
C GLU A 39 3.48 22.84 11.78
N GLU A 40 3.02 23.65 10.82
CA GLU A 40 2.86 23.18 9.44
C GLU A 40 4.21 22.58 8.99
N CYS A 41 4.21 21.30 8.62
CA CYS A 41 5.37 20.42 8.49
C CYS A 41 6.38 20.81 7.37
N LYS A 42 6.68 22.09 7.14
CA LYS A 42 7.51 22.61 6.05
C LYS A 42 8.99 22.23 6.12
N ASP A 43 9.41 21.46 7.12
CA ASP A 43 10.81 21.19 7.40
C ASP A 43 11.23 19.78 6.93
N ASN A 44 12.14 19.74 5.96
CA ASN A 44 12.79 18.50 5.51
C ASN A 44 13.55 17.78 6.64
N SER A 45 13.97 18.50 7.69
CA SER A 45 14.66 17.92 8.85
C SER A 45 13.78 16.91 9.61
N LYS A 46 12.47 17.17 9.71
CA LYS A 46 11.50 16.28 10.37
C LYS A 46 11.34 14.98 9.59
N VAL A 47 11.27 15.07 8.25
CA VAL A 47 11.26 13.90 7.35
C VAL A 47 12.52 13.06 7.53
N GLN A 48 13.69 13.70 7.55
CA GLN A 48 14.98 13.02 7.74
C GLN A 48 15.04 12.29 9.08
N THR A 49 14.54 12.91 10.15
CA THR A 49 14.52 12.24 11.47
C THR A 49 13.53 11.07 11.50
N LEU A 50 12.36 11.20 10.87
CA LEU A 50 11.43 10.07 10.74
C LEU A 50 12.06 8.92 9.94
N GLN A 51 12.84 9.23 8.91
CA GLN A 51 13.58 8.23 8.15
C GLN A 51 14.66 7.57 9.03
N GLU A 52 15.41 8.36 9.80
CA GLU A 52 16.39 7.87 10.78
C GLU A 52 15.74 6.91 11.79
N ILE A 53 14.52 7.21 12.27
CA ILE A 53 13.74 6.31 13.13
C ILE A 53 13.40 5.01 12.40
N SER A 54 12.98 5.09 11.14
CA SER A 54 12.65 3.92 10.32
C SER A 54 13.88 3.03 10.12
N ASP A 55 15.04 3.62 9.82
CA ASP A 55 16.27 2.90 9.57
C ASP A 55 16.81 2.23 10.85
N ASN A 56 16.64 2.88 12.01
CA ASN A 56 17.07 2.37 13.31
C ASN A 56 15.96 1.64 14.10
N LEU A 57 14.88 1.22 13.43
CA LEU A 57 13.70 0.70 14.13
C LEU A 57 14.01 -0.51 15.00
N ASP A 58 14.90 -1.41 14.59
CA ASP A 58 15.24 -2.61 15.39
C ASP A 58 15.87 -2.24 16.74
N THR A 59 16.71 -1.21 16.76
CA THR A 59 17.28 -0.64 18.00
C THR A 59 16.17 -0.05 18.88
N VAL A 60 15.22 0.67 18.28
CA VAL A 60 14.07 1.25 19.00
C VAL A 60 13.17 0.16 19.58
N LEU A 61 12.91 -0.93 18.84
CA LEU A 61 12.11 -2.07 19.30
C LEU A 61 12.76 -2.81 20.48
N ALA A 62 14.09 -2.86 20.52
CA ALA A 62 14.86 -3.50 21.60
C ALA A 62 14.96 -2.63 22.87
N ALA A 63 14.59 -1.35 22.79
CA ALA A 63 14.78 -0.42 23.88
C ALA A 63 13.75 -0.58 25.00
N PRO A 64 14.14 -0.36 26.28
CA PRO A 64 13.20 -0.44 27.42
C PRO A 64 12.02 0.54 27.32
N GLN A 65 12.22 1.69 26.67
CA GLN A 65 11.19 2.74 26.54
C GLN A 65 10.27 2.54 25.33
N TYR A 66 10.40 1.41 24.60
CA TYR A 66 9.67 1.16 23.37
C TYR A 66 8.14 1.35 23.49
N LEU A 67 7.53 0.88 24.59
CA LEU A 67 6.07 1.00 24.75
C LEU A 67 5.60 2.45 24.82
N SER A 68 6.30 3.30 25.58
CA SER A 68 6.02 4.74 25.65
C SER A 68 6.27 5.44 24.32
N PHE A 69 7.31 5.04 23.60
CA PHE A 69 7.60 5.52 22.26
C PHE A 69 6.49 5.14 21.26
N LEU A 70 6.01 3.90 21.30
CA LEU A 70 4.93 3.40 20.47
C LEU A 70 3.62 4.14 20.74
N GLU A 71 3.27 4.34 22.00
CA GLU A 71 2.09 5.11 22.41
C GLU A 71 2.12 6.53 21.84
N LEU A 72 3.25 7.21 21.98
CA LEU A 72 3.46 8.54 21.41
C LEU A 72 3.32 8.52 19.88
N CYS A 73 3.99 7.59 19.19
CA CYS A 73 3.94 7.46 17.73
C CYS A 73 2.51 7.25 17.24
N LEU A 74 1.79 6.27 17.79
CA LEU A 74 0.42 5.98 17.37
C LEU A 74 -0.51 7.16 17.64
N SER A 75 -0.38 7.84 18.80
CA SER A 75 -1.18 9.02 19.13
C SER A 75 -0.95 10.18 18.15
N VAL A 76 0.31 10.49 17.83
CA VAL A 76 0.66 11.60 16.93
C VAL A 76 0.37 11.26 15.48
N PHE A 77 0.81 10.09 15.00
CA PHE A 77 0.67 9.72 13.60
C PHE A 77 -0.79 9.58 13.21
N THR A 78 -1.63 8.99 14.07
CA THR A 78 -3.07 8.87 13.78
C THR A 78 -3.72 10.25 13.64
N LYS A 79 -3.42 11.21 14.54
CA LYS A 79 -3.93 12.59 14.45
C LYS A 79 -3.44 13.29 13.17
N PHE A 80 -2.14 13.21 12.88
CA PHE A 80 -1.55 13.82 11.69
C PHE A 80 -2.18 13.28 10.39
N LEU A 81 -2.29 11.94 10.29
CA LEU A 81 -2.86 11.28 9.12
C LEU A 81 -4.37 11.52 8.99
N ALA A 82 -5.11 11.62 10.10
CA ALA A 82 -6.54 11.88 10.11
C ALA A 82 -6.90 13.31 9.69
N GLN A 83 -6.15 14.30 10.18
CA GLN A 83 -6.47 15.73 10.00
C GLN A 83 -5.79 16.36 8.77
N GLY A 84 -4.61 15.86 8.39
CA GLY A 84 -3.85 16.38 7.26
C GLY A 84 -4.32 15.86 5.90
N GLN A 85 -4.12 16.65 4.84
CA GLN A 85 -4.36 16.26 3.45
C GLN A 85 -3.13 15.58 2.83
N PRO A 86 -3.33 14.58 1.95
CA PRO A 86 -2.23 13.97 1.21
C PRO A 86 -1.70 14.90 0.11
N ALA A 87 -0.42 14.75 -0.21
CA ALA A 87 0.18 15.36 -1.38
C ALA A 87 0.48 14.29 -2.43
N PHE A 88 0.47 14.68 -3.70
CA PHE A 88 0.57 13.75 -4.84
C PHE A 88 1.87 13.92 -5.65
N THR A 89 2.72 14.86 -5.26
CA THR A 89 4.04 15.11 -5.87
C THR A 89 5.14 14.42 -5.08
N SER A 90 6.07 13.74 -5.76
CA SER A 90 7.16 12.97 -5.12
C SER A 90 8.08 13.79 -4.22
N GLU A 91 8.30 15.06 -4.57
CA GLU A 91 9.20 15.97 -3.84
C GLU A 91 8.53 16.65 -2.65
N ASN A 92 7.23 16.47 -2.46
CA ASN A 92 6.51 17.15 -1.40
C ASN A 92 6.82 16.55 -0.03
N HIS A 93 7.17 17.42 0.92
CA HIS A 93 7.52 17.02 2.28
C HIS A 93 6.35 16.32 2.99
N ILE A 94 5.09 16.74 2.78
CA ILE A 94 3.91 16.11 3.38
C ILE A 94 3.79 14.68 2.86
N GLN A 95 4.00 14.47 1.56
CA GLN A 95 3.96 13.14 0.98
C GLN A 95 5.01 12.23 1.63
N ARG A 96 6.26 12.71 1.74
CA ARG A 96 7.36 11.97 2.36
C ARG A 96 7.10 11.68 3.84
N THR A 97 6.64 12.67 4.61
CA THR A 97 6.26 12.50 6.02
C THR A 97 5.19 11.42 6.19
N ARG A 98 4.09 11.49 5.41
CA ARG A 98 3.00 10.52 5.48
C ARG A 98 3.48 9.11 5.12
N LYS A 99 4.29 8.98 4.07
CA LYS A 99 4.87 7.70 3.66
C LYS A 99 5.68 7.06 4.79
N VAL A 100 6.64 7.79 5.36
CA VAL A 100 7.49 7.24 6.44
C VAL A 100 6.67 6.93 7.71
N MET A 101 5.67 7.74 8.06
CA MET A 101 4.74 7.41 9.15
C MET A 101 4.00 6.09 8.91
N LEU A 102 3.47 5.90 7.69
CA LEU A 102 2.78 4.66 7.33
C LEU A 102 3.74 3.46 7.27
N GLU A 103 4.98 3.63 6.83
CA GLU A 103 6.01 2.60 6.87
C GLU A 103 6.31 2.16 8.32
N LEU A 104 6.50 3.12 9.23
CA LEU A 104 6.70 2.87 10.66
C LEU A 104 5.51 2.12 11.27
N ILE A 105 4.28 2.61 11.04
CA ILE A 105 3.06 1.93 11.51
C ILE A 105 3.00 0.51 10.94
N SER A 106 3.36 0.29 9.68
CA SER A 106 3.36 -1.02 9.05
C SER A 106 4.38 -1.98 9.68
N ARG A 107 5.49 -1.48 10.20
CA ARG A 107 6.57 -2.28 10.81
C ARG A 107 6.42 -2.50 12.32
N PHE A 108 5.63 -1.69 13.03
CA PHE A 108 5.41 -1.92 14.46
C PHE A 108 4.76 -3.29 14.75
N PRO A 109 5.26 -4.06 15.73
CA PRO A 109 4.66 -5.32 16.14
C PRO A 109 3.24 -5.13 16.70
N CYS A 110 2.40 -6.15 16.54
CA CYS A 110 1.13 -6.21 17.26
C CYS A 110 1.37 -6.70 18.70
N ASN A 111 1.43 -5.78 19.65
CA ASN A 111 1.52 -6.06 21.08
C ASN A 111 0.19 -5.76 21.79
N GLU A 112 0.13 -5.96 23.11
CA GLU A 112 -1.08 -5.69 23.90
C GLU A 112 -1.56 -4.24 23.81
N TYR A 113 -0.63 -3.27 23.74
CA TYR A 113 -1.00 -1.87 23.55
C TYR A 113 -1.62 -1.63 22.17
N THR A 114 -1.01 -2.13 21.09
CA THR A 114 -1.55 -2.05 19.72
C THR A 114 -2.95 -2.63 19.64
N LYS A 115 -3.22 -3.77 20.33
CA LYS A 115 -4.55 -4.38 20.40
C LYS A 115 -5.61 -3.43 20.93
N THR A 116 -5.29 -2.57 21.91
CA THR A 116 -6.23 -1.56 22.42
C THR A 116 -6.59 -0.47 21.40
N GLN A 117 -5.75 -0.27 20.38
CA GLN A 117 -5.91 0.75 19.34
C GLN A 117 -6.37 0.16 17.99
N VAL A 118 -6.65 -1.14 17.90
CA VAL A 118 -6.95 -1.80 16.61
C VAL A 118 -8.15 -1.16 15.92
N ASP A 119 -9.23 -0.90 16.63
CA ASP A 119 -10.46 -0.34 16.03
C ASP A 119 -10.23 1.07 15.50
N SER A 120 -9.49 1.91 16.22
CA SER A 120 -9.17 3.28 15.77
C SER A 120 -8.23 3.26 14.56
N LEU A 121 -7.26 2.35 14.54
CA LEU A 121 -6.35 2.17 13.42
C LEU A 121 -7.04 1.62 12.17
N LEU A 122 -7.99 0.69 12.32
CA LEU A 122 -8.76 0.15 11.20
C LEU A 122 -9.67 1.21 10.58
N LYS A 123 -10.35 2.01 11.40
CA LYS A 123 -11.15 3.16 10.94
C LYS A 123 -10.29 4.17 10.19
N LEU A 124 -9.14 4.54 10.76
CA LEU A 124 -8.19 5.42 10.10
C LEU A 124 -7.75 4.83 8.75
N CYS A 125 -7.38 3.54 8.69
CA CYS A 125 -6.98 2.91 7.44
C CYS A 125 -8.07 3.07 6.36
N LEU A 126 -9.33 2.79 6.68
CA LEU A 126 -10.43 2.96 5.72
C LEU A 126 -10.63 4.41 5.28
N ASP A 127 -10.53 5.37 6.18
CA ASP A 127 -10.62 6.79 5.82
C ASP A 127 -9.47 7.25 4.92
N LEU A 128 -8.29 6.64 5.07
CA LEU A 128 -7.13 6.91 4.22
C LEU A 128 -7.26 6.31 2.81
N LEU A 129 -7.94 5.16 2.66
CA LEU A 129 -8.09 4.50 1.35
C LEU A 129 -8.70 5.42 0.27
N ASP A 130 -9.63 6.29 0.66
CA ASP A 130 -10.36 7.14 -0.27
C ASP A 130 -9.57 8.36 -0.76
N ARG A 131 -8.52 8.78 -0.04
CA ARG A 131 -7.83 10.06 -0.29
C ARG A 131 -6.33 9.94 -0.55
N GLU A 132 -5.67 8.88 -0.08
CA GLU A 132 -4.24 8.72 -0.28
C GLU A 132 -3.84 8.49 -1.74
N ASN A 133 -2.59 8.82 -2.05
CA ASN A 133 -1.96 8.45 -3.33
C ASN A 133 -1.56 6.98 -3.36
N GLU A 134 -1.16 6.51 -4.55
CA GLU A 134 -0.72 5.12 -4.81
C GLU A 134 0.31 4.59 -3.80
N GLU A 135 1.39 5.33 -3.48
CA GLU A 135 2.44 4.80 -2.60
C GLU A 135 1.94 4.63 -1.17
N ASN A 136 1.21 5.62 -0.66
CA ASN A 136 0.71 5.61 0.71
C ASN A 136 -0.41 4.57 0.87
N VAL A 137 -1.33 4.47 -0.09
CA VAL A 137 -2.45 3.52 0.03
C VAL A 137 -1.98 2.07 0.10
N LEU A 138 -0.87 1.73 -0.58
CA LEU A 138 -0.28 0.39 -0.55
C LEU A 138 0.23 0.05 0.86
N LEU A 139 0.76 1.03 1.60
CA LEU A 139 1.10 0.87 3.00
C LEU A 139 -0.14 0.79 3.88
N VAL A 140 -1.17 1.60 3.61
CA VAL A 140 -2.45 1.56 4.34
C VAL A 140 -3.10 0.18 4.27
N VAL A 141 -3.20 -0.44 3.09
CA VAL A 141 -3.76 -1.81 3.00
C VAL A 141 -2.87 -2.87 3.63
N ARG A 142 -1.55 -2.68 3.61
CA ARG A 142 -0.62 -3.56 4.34
C ARG A 142 -0.84 -3.46 5.86
N ILE A 143 -1.03 -2.26 6.39
CA ILE A 143 -1.37 -2.04 7.80
C ILE A 143 -2.71 -2.71 8.11
N PHE A 144 -3.74 -2.45 7.30
CA PHE A 144 -5.06 -3.04 7.47
C PHE A 144 -5.00 -4.58 7.52
N PHE A 145 -4.32 -5.20 6.55
CA PHE A 145 -4.11 -6.64 6.52
C PHE A 145 -3.33 -7.14 7.74
N LYS A 146 -2.26 -6.45 8.15
CA LYS A 146 -1.45 -6.81 9.32
C LYS A 146 -2.29 -6.80 10.61
N LEU A 147 -3.11 -5.77 10.82
CA LEU A 147 -3.98 -5.66 11.99
C LEU A 147 -4.94 -6.85 12.07
N HIS A 148 -5.57 -7.20 10.95
CA HIS A 148 -6.42 -8.38 10.87
C HIS A 148 -5.65 -9.68 11.12
N LYS A 149 -4.48 -9.85 10.49
CA LYS A 149 -3.71 -11.08 10.57
C LYS A 149 -3.12 -11.36 11.95
N HIS A 150 -2.55 -10.32 12.57
CA HIS A 150 -1.77 -10.47 13.79
C HIS A 150 -2.51 -10.03 15.05
N CYS A 151 -3.39 -9.04 14.97
CA CYS A 151 -4.17 -8.59 16.12
C CYS A 151 -5.52 -9.31 16.23
N ARG A 152 -6.05 -9.86 15.12
CA ARG A 152 -7.27 -10.68 15.05
C ARG A 152 -8.45 -10.09 15.86
N PRO A 153 -8.94 -8.89 15.50
CA PRO A 153 -10.06 -8.28 16.22
C PRO A 153 -11.30 -9.19 16.16
N PRO A 154 -11.97 -9.43 17.30
CA PRO A 154 -13.03 -10.44 17.43
C PRO A 154 -14.28 -10.09 16.61
N LEU A 155 -14.60 -8.81 16.46
CA LEU A 155 -15.64 -8.31 15.60
C LEU A 155 -15.09 -7.07 14.89
N ASN A 156 -15.11 -7.05 13.56
CA ASN A 156 -14.78 -5.85 12.83
C ASN A 156 -16.00 -5.34 12.04
N THR A 157 -16.65 -4.31 12.56
CA THR A 157 -17.75 -3.59 11.90
C THR A 157 -17.33 -2.91 10.60
N GLU A 158 -16.02 -2.72 10.40
CA GLU A 158 -15.44 -2.06 9.24
C GLU A 158 -15.18 -3.02 8.06
N ALA A 159 -15.26 -4.35 8.27
CA ALA A 159 -14.99 -5.33 7.23
C ALA A 159 -15.91 -5.19 5.98
N PRO A 160 -17.23 -4.96 6.12
CA PRO A 160 -18.10 -4.68 4.97
C PRO A 160 -17.71 -3.41 4.22
N ARG A 161 -17.26 -2.36 4.93
CA ARG A 161 -16.82 -1.09 4.33
C ARG A 161 -15.57 -1.31 3.47
N PHE A 162 -14.64 -2.14 3.92
CA PHE A 162 -13.48 -2.53 3.10
C PHE A 162 -13.90 -3.25 1.81
N ILE A 163 -14.80 -4.24 1.90
CA ILE A 163 -15.28 -4.95 0.69
C ILE A 163 -16.03 -3.99 -0.25
N LYS A 164 -16.77 -3.01 0.31
CA LYS A 164 -17.42 -2.00 -0.53
C LYS A 164 -16.39 -1.14 -1.27
N TYR A 165 -15.31 -0.74 -0.61
CA TYR A 165 -14.19 -0.06 -1.26
C TYR A 165 -13.59 -0.94 -2.38
N THR A 166 -13.39 -2.24 -2.16
CA THR A 166 -12.86 -3.13 -3.21
C THR A 166 -13.78 -3.23 -4.41
N GLN A 167 -15.09 -3.38 -4.19
CA GLN A 167 -16.09 -3.36 -5.25
C GLN A 167 -16.00 -2.06 -6.09
N ILE A 168 -15.83 -0.91 -5.45
CA ILE A 168 -15.71 0.39 -6.12
C ILE A 168 -14.42 0.45 -6.96
N ALA A 169 -13.29 0.03 -6.39
CA ALA A 169 -12.00 0.03 -7.09
C ALA A 169 -12.04 -0.83 -8.38
N TYR A 170 -12.58 -2.04 -8.31
CA TYR A 170 -12.73 -2.91 -9.47
C TYR A 170 -13.71 -2.37 -10.52
N ASN A 171 -14.82 -1.76 -10.10
CA ASN A 171 -15.73 -1.09 -11.03
C ASN A 171 -15.07 0.12 -11.71
N ASN A 172 -14.27 0.90 -10.97
CA ASN A 172 -13.54 2.03 -11.52
C ASN A 172 -12.47 1.61 -12.52
N LEU A 173 -11.80 0.47 -12.28
CA LEU A 173 -10.88 -0.11 -13.25
C LEU A 173 -11.59 -0.38 -14.58
N ALA A 174 -12.73 -1.08 -14.56
CA ALA A 174 -13.48 -1.36 -15.78
C ALA A 174 -13.89 -0.08 -16.54
N LYS A 175 -14.37 0.95 -15.82
CA LYS A 175 -14.79 2.23 -16.40
C LYS A 175 -13.64 3.02 -17.02
N ASN A 176 -12.45 2.96 -16.43
CA ASN A 176 -11.31 3.80 -16.81
C ASN A 176 -10.22 3.06 -17.58
N LEU A 177 -10.49 1.84 -18.05
CA LEU A 177 -9.51 1.01 -18.76
C LEU A 177 -8.83 1.77 -19.90
N HIS A 178 -9.60 2.47 -20.73
CA HIS A 178 -9.08 3.27 -21.84
C HIS A 178 -8.06 4.34 -21.40
N LYS A 179 -8.27 4.98 -20.24
CA LYS A 179 -7.37 6.03 -19.71
C LYS A 179 -6.02 5.49 -19.24
N ILE A 180 -5.97 4.23 -18.81
CA ILE A 180 -4.72 3.59 -18.39
C ILE A 180 -3.75 3.46 -19.57
N PHE A 181 -4.29 3.17 -20.76
CA PHE A 181 -3.54 2.96 -22.00
C PHE A 181 -3.47 4.20 -22.91
N ASP A 182 -4.08 5.32 -22.50
CA ASP A 182 -4.00 6.58 -23.23
C ASP A 182 -2.60 7.20 -23.07
N THR A 183 -1.87 7.24 -24.19
CA THR A 183 -0.50 7.75 -24.26
C THR A 183 -0.45 9.21 -24.71
N GLU A 184 -1.44 9.67 -25.48
CA GLU A 184 -1.47 11.02 -26.04
C GLU A 184 -1.68 12.07 -24.93
N ASN A 185 -2.53 11.77 -23.95
CA ASN A 185 -2.76 12.64 -22.79
C ASN A 185 -1.57 12.70 -21.81
N LYS A 186 -0.63 11.74 -21.87
CA LYS A 186 0.58 11.76 -21.04
C LYS A 186 1.67 12.67 -21.61
N LEU A 187 1.68 12.88 -22.93
CA LEU A 187 2.71 13.68 -23.64
C LEU A 187 2.49 15.21 -23.53
N GLN A 188 1.30 15.67 -23.14
CA GLN A 188 0.95 17.10 -23.11
C GLN A 188 1.31 17.83 -21.80
N ARG A 189 2.10 17.21 -20.91
CA ARG A 189 2.29 17.71 -19.53
C ARG A 189 3.61 18.44 -19.33
N HIS A 190 3.76 19.48 -20.13
CA HIS A 190 4.88 20.40 -20.07
C HIS A 190 4.37 21.80 -19.67
N TYR A 191 4.89 22.33 -18.57
CA TYR A 191 4.45 23.59 -17.97
C TYR A 191 5.59 24.60 -17.94
N LYS A 192 5.28 25.90 -18.05
CA LYS A 192 6.31 26.95 -18.00
C LYS A 192 6.68 27.35 -16.59
N ASP A 193 5.75 27.19 -15.65
CA ASP A 193 5.93 27.53 -14.25
C ASP A 193 5.14 26.56 -13.35
N PHE A 194 5.61 26.36 -12.13
CA PHE A 194 4.91 25.58 -11.11
C PHE A 194 3.54 26.16 -10.76
N ALA A 195 3.36 27.49 -10.89
CA ALA A 195 2.09 28.17 -10.64
C ALA A 195 0.97 27.76 -11.63
N GLU A 196 1.31 27.25 -12.81
CA GLU A 196 0.33 26.80 -13.82
C GLU A 196 -0.22 25.39 -13.52
N ILE A 197 0.41 24.67 -12.60
CA ILE A 197 0.13 23.25 -12.38
C ILE A 197 -1.07 23.08 -11.44
N ASN A 198 -2.20 22.66 -12.02
CA ASN A 198 -3.32 22.16 -11.24
C ASN A 198 -3.13 20.68 -10.92
N VAL A 199 -2.44 20.38 -9.82
CA VAL A 199 -2.16 19.00 -9.38
C VAL A 199 -3.44 18.19 -9.20
N GLU A 200 -4.48 18.78 -8.61
CA GLU A 200 -5.75 18.10 -8.32
C GLU A 200 -6.46 17.65 -9.61
N HIS A 201 -6.47 18.51 -10.64
CA HIS A 201 -7.01 18.13 -11.95
C HIS A 201 -6.22 16.99 -12.58
N ILE A 202 -4.88 17.06 -12.56
CA ILE A 202 -4.01 16.00 -13.10
C ILE A 202 -4.28 14.68 -12.39
N VAL A 203 -4.35 14.69 -11.05
CA VAL A 203 -4.60 13.52 -10.20
C VAL A 203 -5.93 12.85 -10.56
N ASN A 204 -6.97 13.63 -10.84
CA ASN A 204 -8.28 13.08 -11.21
C ASN A 204 -8.30 12.42 -12.61
N ASP A 205 -7.34 12.76 -13.48
CA ASP A 205 -7.26 12.22 -14.84
C ASP A 205 -6.28 11.03 -14.97
N ILE A 206 -5.29 10.91 -14.09
CA ILE A 206 -4.29 9.84 -14.16
C ILE A 206 -4.68 8.55 -13.46
N HIS A 207 -4.11 7.45 -13.96
CA HIS A 207 -4.25 6.11 -13.38
C HIS A 207 -2.89 5.43 -13.17
N THR A 208 -1.81 6.09 -13.59
CA THR A 208 -0.41 5.65 -13.44
C THR A 208 0.43 6.83 -12.98
N ILE A 209 1.55 6.55 -12.32
CA ILE A 209 2.54 7.58 -12.00
C ILE A 209 2.91 8.30 -13.29
N THR A 210 2.72 9.62 -13.32
CA THR A 210 2.95 10.42 -14.52
C THR A 210 4.01 11.48 -14.26
N PRO A 211 5.11 11.51 -15.02
CA PRO A 211 6.05 12.61 -14.98
C PRO A 211 5.41 13.87 -15.58
N ILE A 212 5.69 15.02 -15.00
CA ILE A 212 5.42 16.33 -15.55
C ILE A 212 6.73 17.09 -15.67
N THR A 213 6.90 17.85 -16.74
CA THR A 213 8.10 18.65 -16.98
C THR A 213 7.76 20.11 -16.76
N VAL A 214 8.58 20.81 -15.97
CA VAL A 214 8.40 22.23 -15.67
C VAL A 214 9.67 22.97 -16.08
N GLU A 215 9.52 24.03 -16.86
CA GLU A 215 10.62 24.95 -17.15
C GLU A 215 10.98 25.77 -15.91
N THR A 216 12.26 26.00 -15.72
CA THR A 216 12.81 26.86 -14.69
C THR A 216 13.57 28.01 -15.34
N ARG A 217 13.87 29.04 -14.56
CA ARG A 217 14.53 30.25 -15.03
C ARG A 217 16.03 30.05 -15.33
N GLU A 218 16.54 28.83 -15.18
CA GLU A 218 17.94 28.49 -15.44
C GLU A 218 18.18 28.10 -16.91
N PRO A 219 19.38 28.31 -17.47
CA PRO A 219 19.65 28.18 -18.92
C PRO A 219 19.40 26.78 -19.53
N ASP A 220 19.36 25.74 -18.70
CA ASP A 220 19.07 24.33 -19.05
C ASP A 220 17.94 23.75 -18.17
N GLY A 221 17.18 24.64 -17.54
CA GLY A 221 16.37 24.35 -16.37
C GLY A 221 15.07 23.63 -16.68
N LYS A 222 15.11 22.31 -16.91
CA LYS A 222 13.89 21.48 -16.92
C LYS A 222 13.89 20.55 -15.72
N ILE A 223 12.90 20.69 -14.86
CA ILE A 223 12.69 19.78 -13.73
C ILE A 223 11.56 18.82 -14.09
N THR A 224 11.81 17.52 -13.90
CA THR A 224 10.77 16.50 -14.02
C THR A 224 10.28 16.13 -12.62
N VAL A 225 8.98 16.28 -12.37
CA VAL A 225 8.33 15.90 -11.11
C VAL A 225 7.37 14.76 -11.37
N LYS A 226 7.33 13.76 -10.48
CA LYS A 226 6.38 12.65 -10.58
C LYS A 226 5.09 12.98 -9.83
N ILE A 227 3.96 12.80 -10.51
CA ILE A 227 2.61 12.88 -9.92
C ILE A 227 2.08 11.47 -9.73
N PHE A 228 1.70 11.14 -8.50
CA PHE A 228 1.06 9.87 -8.16
C PHE A 228 -0.44 9.94 -8.42
N PRO A 229 -1.07 8.87 -8.94
CA PRO A 229 -2.52 8.78 -9.00
C PRO A 229 -3.12 8.60 -7.60
N ARG A 230 -4.44 8.78 -7.46
CA ARG A 230 -5.14 8.35 -6.25
C ARG A 230 -5.07 6.84 -6.12
N GLY A 231 -5.02 6.36 -4.88
CA GLY A 231 -4.98 4.93 -4.59
C GLY A 231 -6.11 4.15 -5.27
N CYS A 232 -7.32 4.71 -5.26
CA CYS A 232 -8.52 4.11 -5.88
C CYS A 232 -8.49 4.04 -7.42
N GLN A 233 -7.53 4.70 -8.08
CA GLN A 233 -7.30 4.66 -9.53
C GLN A 233 -6.13 3.73 -9.92
N SER A 234 -5.37 3.23 -8.95
CA SER A 234 -4.13 2.47 -9.19
C SER A 234 -4.38 0.98 -9.45
N LEU A 235 -3.80 0.45 -10.52
CA LEU A 235 -3.78 -0.99 -10.80
C LEU A 235 -3.04 -1.78 -9.72
N LYS A 236 -1.92 -1.26 -9.21
CA LYS A 236 -1.15 -1.90 -8.14
C LYS A 236 -1.97 -2.03 -6.88
N MET A 237 -2.78 -1.02 -6.58
CA MET A 237 -3.71 -1.06 -5.45
C MET A 237 -4.76 -2.16 -5.66
N VAL A 238 -5.36 -2.25 -6.84
CA VAL A 238 -6.33 -3.32 -7.18
C VAL A 238 -5.71 -4.72 -7.02
N GLN A 239 -4.45 -4.90 -7.39
CA GLN A 239 -3.74 -6.17 -7.22
C GLN A 239 -3.61 -6.60 -5.74
N GLU A 240 -3.55 -5.70 -4.78
CA GLU A 240 -3.38 -6.07 -3.36
C GLU A 240 -4.70 -6.43 -2.67
N LEU A 241 -5.85 -6.10 -3.27
CA LEU A 241 -7.17 -6.27 -2.64
C LEU A 241 -7.62 -7.73 -2.49
N PRO A 242 -7.50 -8.63 -3.50
CA PRO A 242 -8.04 -9.99 -3.44
C PRO A 242 -7.62 -10.77 -2.20
N ILE A 243 -6.33 -10.77 -1.86
CA ILE A 243 -5.81 -11.53 -0.73
C ILE A 243 -6.35 -11.02 0.62
N ILE A 244 -6.61 -9.71 0.71
CA ILE A 244 -7.18 -9.10 1.92
C ILE A 244 -8.67 -9.45 2.03
N VAL A 245 -9.41 -9.44 0.92
CA VAL A 245 -10.80 -9.89 0.88
C VAL A 245 -10.91 -11.36 1.27
N VAL A 246 -10.03 -12.24 0.77
CA VAL A 246 -9.93 -13.63 1.20
C VAL A 246 -9.75 -13.73 2.71
N PHE A 247 -8.83 -12.95 3.27
CA PHE A 247 -8.58 -12.96 4.71
C PHE A 247 -9.80 -12.49 5.53
N ILE A 248 -10.50 -11.45 5.07
CA ILE A 248 -11.76 -10.99 5.68
C ILE A 248 -12.82 -12.09 5.62
N CYS A 249 -12.96 -12.79 4.48
CA CYS A 249 -13.89 -13.91 4.33
C CYS A 249 -13.59 -15.02 5.35
N GLN A 250 -12.31 -15.36 5.55
CA GLN A 250 -11.89 -16.38 6.51
C GLN A 250 -12.24 -16.03 7.95
N MET A 251 -12.23 -14.75 8.30
CA MET A 251 -12.47 -14.29 9.67
C MET A 251 -13.95 -14.01 9.95
N TYR A 252 -14.71 -13.49 8.98
CA TYR A 252 -16.04 -12.92 9.19
C TYR A 252 -17.08 -13.38 8.16
N GLN A 253 -16.96 -14.63 7.67
CA GLN A 253 -17.75 -15.19 6.56
C GLN A 253 -19.24 -14.80 6.56
N GLU A 254 -19.98 -15.08 7.63
CA GLU A 254 -21.41 -14.78 7.72
C GLU A 254 -21.71 -13.28 7.65
N HIS A 255 -20.83 -12.44 8.21
CA HIS A 255 -21.02 -11.00 8.26
C HIS A 255 -20.83 -10.32 6.90
N VAL A 256 -20.01 -10.92 6.02
CA VAL A 256 -19.66 -10.34 4.71
C VAL A 256 -20.29 -11.06 3.52
N ARG A 257 -21.05 -12.15 3.77
CA ARG A 257 -21.61 -13.02 2.72
C ARG A 257 -22.29 -12.25 1.60
N LYS A 258 -23.25 -11.37 1.94
CA LYS A 258 -23.97 -10.55 0.96
C LYS A 258 -23.04 -9.64 0.15
N ASN A 259 -22.05 -9.04 0.80
CA ASN A 259 -21.07 -8.19 0.12
C ASN A 259 -20.22 -8.98 -0.89
N ILE A 260 -19.90 -10.25 -0.58
CA ILE A 260 -19.17 -11.14 -1.49
C ILE A 260 -20.05 -11.57 -2.66
N GLU A 261 -21.32 -11.93 -2.42
CA GLU A 261 -22.28 -12.25 -3.48
C GLU A 261 -22.41 -11.08 -4.49
N GLU A 262 -22.50 -9.84 -4.01
CA GLU A 262 -22.51 -8.63 -4.86
C GLU A 262 -21.15 -8.37 -5.55
N PHE A 263 -20.06 -8.89 -5.02
CA PHE A 263 -18.72 -8.67 -5.58
C PHE A 263 -18.38 -9.63 -6.73
N ILE A 264 -18.96 -10.84 -6.73
CA ILE A 264 -18.70 -11.87 -7.75
C ILE A 264 -18.91 -11.35 -9.18
N PRO A 265 -20.05 -10.71 -9.54
CA PRO A 265 -20.26 -10.20 -10.90
C PRO A 265 -19.22 -9.14 -11.31
N ILE A 266 -18.75 -8.32 -10.37
CA ILE A 266 -17.76 -7.27 -10.62
C ILE A 266 -16.39 -7.90 -10.95
N ILE A 267 -16.01 -8.95 -10.22
CA ILE A 267 -14.79 -9.70 -10.48
C ILE A 267 -14.86 -10.42 -11.83
N LEU A 268 -16.00 -11.05 -12.14
CA LEU A 268 -16.23 -11.71 -13.43
C LEU A 268 -16.15 -10.72 -14.60
N ASN A 269 -16.68 -9.51 -14.44
CA ASN A 269 -16.50 -8.45 -15.44
C ASN A 269 -15.02 -8.06 -15.59
N THR A 270 -14.27 -8.00 -14.48
CA THR A 270 -12.86 -7.60 -14.48
C THR A 270 -11.96 -8.62 -15.20
N ILE A 271 -12.13 -9.91 -14.97
CA ILE A 271 -11.33 -10.95 -15.65
C ILE A 271 -11.59 -10.99 -17.17
N ASN A 272 -12.70 -10.39 -17.63
CA ASN A 272 -13.06 -10.28 -19.04
C ASN A 272 -12.63 -8.95 -19.68
N LEU A 273 -11.97 -8.06 -18.95
CA LEU A 273 -11.45 -6.81 -19.54
C LEU A 273 -10.38 -7.11 -20.58
N SER A 274 -10.50 -6.49 -21.75
CA SER A 274 -9.52 -6.59 -22.83
C SER A 274 -8.74 -5.28 -22.94
N PRO A 275 -7.40 -5.30 -22.81
CA PRO A 275 -6.59 -4.12 -23.04
C PRO A 275 -6.76 -3.62 -24.49
N PRO A 276 -6.88 -2.31 -24.74
CA PRO A 276 -7.14 -1.75 -26.07
C PRO A 276 -5.88 -1.70 -26.96
N ILE A 277 -4.86 -2.52 -26.66
CA ILE A 277 -3.55 -2.50 -27.31
C ILE A 277 -3.07 -3.94 -27.56
N GLN A 278 -2.19 -4.10 -28.55
CA GLN A 278 -1.47 -5.35 -28.78
C GLN A 278 -0.13 -5.32 -28.02
N PHE A 279 0.15 -6.37 -27.25
CA PHE A 279 1.32 -6.40 -26.37
C PHE A 279 2.64 -6.26 -27.15
N ASP A 280 2.82 -7.00 -28.24
CA ASP A 280 4.09 -7.06 -28.98
C ASP A 280 4.52 -5.73 -29.59
N THR A 281 3.56 -4.92 -30.03
CA THR A 281 3.78 -3.65 -30.72
C THR A 281 3.73 -2.43 -29.80
N ALA A 282 3.34 -2.61 -28.53
CA ALA A 282 3.21 -1.51 -27.57
C ALA A 282 4.57 -1.00 -27.07
N SER A 283 4.59 0.27 -26.63
CA SER A 283 5.74 0.84 -25.91
C SER A 283 5.97 0.15 -24.56
N GLU A 284 7.19 0.26 -24.03
CA GLU A 284 7.54 -0.39 -22.75
C GLU A 284 6.62 0.02 -21.59
N SER A 285 6.29 1.32 -21.51
CA SER A 285 5.35 1.85 -20.52
C SER A 285 3.93 1.27 -20.62
N LEU A 286 3.48 0.96 -21.84
CA LEU A 286 2.17 0.35 -22.08
C LEU A 286 2.21 -1.16 -21.83
N LYS A 287 3.34 -1.81 -22.09
CA LYS A 287 3.59 -3.21 -21.71
C LYS A 287 3.55 -3.38 -20.19
N GLU A 288 4.17 -2.48 -19.43
CA GLU A 288 4.06 -2.48 -17.96
C GLU A 288 2.60 -2.38 -17.50
N ASN A 289 1.82 -1.44 -18.06
CA ASN A 289 0.40 -1.31 -17.73
C ASN A 289 -0.42 -2.56 -18.12
N PHE A 290 -0.09 -3.20 -19.25
CA PHE A 290 -0.70 -4.46 -19.67
C PHE A 290 -0.41 -5.58 -18.67
N ILE A 291 0.85 -5.71 -18.25
CA ILE A 291 1.30 -6.70 -17.26
C ILE A 291 0.59 -6.46 -15.93
N ASP A 292 0.46 -5.20 -15.50
CA ASP A 292 -0.22 -4.83 -14.26
C ASP A 292 -1.73 -5.13 -14.32
N LEU A 293 -2.39 -4.91 -15.48
CA LEU A 293 -3.78 -5.28 -15.69
C LEU A 293 -3.96 -6.80 -15.61
N MET A 294 -3.14 -7.56 -16.32
CA MET A 294 -3.17 -9.03 -16.29
C MET A 294 -2.92 -9.56 -14.87
N GLY A 295 -1.98 -8.95 -14.14
CA GLY A 295 -1.74 -9.26 -12.73
C GLY A 295 -2.98 -9.05 -11.87
N ALA A 296 -3.69 -7.94 -12.06
CA ALA A 296 -4.95 -7.68 -11.35
C ALA A 296 -6.04 -8.69 -11.69
N GLN A 297 -6.16 -9.08 -12.96
CA GLN A 297 -7.14 -10.08 -13.43
C GLN A 297 -6.83 -11.48 -12.89
N ILE A 298 -5.57 -11.91 -12.91
CA ILE A 298 -5.16 -13.22 -12.41
C ILE A 298 -5.36 -13.31 -10.89
N LYS A 299 -5.04 -12.24 -10.14
CA LYS A 299 -5.32 -12.18 -8.70
C LYS A 299 -6.83 -12.16 -8.40
N ALA A 300 -7.63 -11.50 -9.24
CA ALA A 300 -9.09 -11.53 -9.16
C ALA A 300 -9.66 -12.94 -9.44
N LEU A 301 -9.12 -13.64 -10.44
CA LEU A 301 -9.44 -15.04 -10.72
C LEU A 301 -9.03 -15.95 -9.55
N SER A 302 -7.90 -15.68 -8.91
CA SER A 302 -7.43 -16.43 -7.73
C SER A 302 -8.37 -16.23 -6.52
N PHE A 303 -9.00 -15.06 -6.41
CA PHE A 303 -10.08 -14.86 -5.44
C PHE A 303 -11.32 -15.69 -5.77
N LEU A 304 -11.75 -15.73 -7.04
CA LEU A 304 -12.86 -16.62 -7.45
C LEU A 304 -12.54 -18.09 -7.13
N ALA A 305 -11.32 -18.52 -7.43
CA ALA A 305 -10.83 -19.86 -7.13
C ALA A 305 -10.89 -20.21 -5.63
N TYR A 306 -10.71 -19.23 -4.74
CA TYR A 306 -10.85 -19.43 -3.30
C TYR A 306 -12.32 -19.58 -2.87
N ILE A 307 -13.22 -18.78 -3.43
CA ILE A 307 -14.63 -18.74 -2.99
C ILE A 307 -15.54 -19.73 -3.72
N VAL A 308 -15.03 -20.38 -4.78
CA VAL A 308 -15.84 -21.18 -5.72
C VAL A 308 -16.71 -22.24 -5.05
N GLY A 309 -16.18 -22.96 -4.04
CA GLY A 309 -16.94 -23.99 -3.34
C GLY A 309 -18.08 -23.43 -2.47
N VAL A 310 -17.91 -22.23 -1.93
CA VAL A 310 -18.89 -21.61 -1.01
C VAL A 310 -20.01 -20.91 -1.77
N TYR A 311 -19.68 -20.28 -2.91
CA TYR A 311 -20.62 -19.44 -3.68
C TYR A 311 -20.96 -20.06 -5.06
N HIS A 312 -21.01 -21.39 -5.12
CA HIS A 312 -21.23 -22.14 -6.36
C HIS A 312 -22.55 -21.77 -7.06
N ASP A 313 -23.64 -21.53 -6.31
CA ASP A 313 -24.94 -21.15 -6.89
C ASP A 313 -24.87 -19.84 -7.70
N VAL A 314 -24.18 -18.82 -7.15
CA VAL A 314 -24.01 -17.52 -7.83
C VAL A 314 -23.07 -17.68 -9.02
N LEU A 315 -21.98 -18.43 -8.86
CA LEU A 315 -21.02 -18.65 -9.96
C LEU A 315 -21.63 -19.46 -11.10
N ARG A 316 -22.51 -20.42 -10.82
CA ARG A 316 -23.22 -21.20 -11.83
C ARG A 316 -24.11 -20.32 -12.71
N GLN A 317 -24.71 -19.26 -12.15
CA GLN A 317 -25.50 -18.29 -12.92
C GLN A 317 -24.64 -17.47 -13.90
N HIS A 318 -23.34 -17.39 -13.67
CA HIS A 318 -22.39 -16.63 -14.49
C HIS A 318 -21.26 -17.50 -15.07
N SER A 319 -21.48 -18.80 -15.21
CA SER A 319 -20.46 -19.77 -15.63
C SER A 319 -19.82 -19.43 -16.98
N GLN A 320 -20.61 -18.94 -17.93
CA GLN A 320 -20.12 -18.52 -19.24
C GLN A 320 -19.09 -17.39 -19.12
N LEU A 321 -19.35 -16.36 -18.31
CA LEU A 321 -18.40 -15.25 -18.10
C LEU A 321 -17.11 -15.73 -17.45
N LEU A 322 -17.19 -16.72 -16.55
CA LEU A 322 -16.00 -17.31 -15.93
C LEU A 322 -15.14 -18.05 -16.97
N VAL A 323 -15.76 -18.89 -17.80
CA VAL A 323 -15.07 -19.65 -18.84
C VAL A 323 -14.45 -18.73 -19.88
N ASP A 324 -15.21 -17.76 -20.39
CA ASP A 324 -14.73 -16.78 -21.35
C ASP A 324 -13.54 -15.98 -20.79
N GLY A 325 -13.64 -15.56 -19.53
CA GLY A 325 -12.56 -14.84 -18.85
C GLY A 325 -11.28 -15.67 -18.73
N ILE A 326 -11.39 -16.94 -18.32
CA ILE A 326 -10.23 -17.84 -18.22
C ILE A 326 -9.58 -18.04 -19.60
N ILE A 327 -10.37 -18.33 -20.64
CA ILE A 327 -9.87 -18.55 -22.00
C ILE A 327 -9.17 -17.29 -22.53
N ASN A 328 -9.82 -16.13 -22.39
CA ASN A 328 -9.27 -14.84 -22.82
C ASN A 328 -7.95 -14.53 -22.11
N LEU A 329 -7.84 -14.80 -20.80
CA LEU A 329 -6.59 -14.63 -20.06
C LEU A 329 -5.48 -15.55 -20.59
N PHE A 330 -5.78 -16.80 -20.98
CA PHE A 330 -4.78 -17.67 -21.60
C PHE A 330 -4.33 -17.19 -22.98
N ILE A 331 -5.25 -16.64 -23.78
CA ILE A 331 -4.95 -16.07 -25.10
C ILE A 331 -4.10 -14.81 -24.96
N LEU A 332 -4.44 -13.92 -24.04
CA LEU A 332 -3.80 -12.62 -23.86
C LEU A 332 -2.47 -12.70 -23.09
N CYS A 333 -2.26 -13.72 -22.26
CA CYS A 333 -1.09 -13.80 -21.39
C CYS A 333 0.21 -13.94 -22.20
N PRO A 334 1.12 -12.95 -22.16
CA PRO A 334 2.35 -12.97 -22.94
C PRO A 334 3.24 -14.17 -22.57
N SER A 335 3.95 -14.71 -23.56
CA SER A 335 4.81 -15.89 -23.38
C SER A 335 6.01 -15.64 -22.48
N GLU A 336 6.50 -14.40 -22.47
CA GLU A 336 7.72 -13.99 -21.81
C GLU A 336 7.51 -13.86 -20.29
N ILE A 337 6.27 -13.61 -19.86
CA ILE A 337 5.94 -13.34 -18.46
C ILE A 337 5.57 -14.65 -17.74
N THR A 338 6.59 -15.49 -17.54
CA THR A 338 6.46 -16.83 -16.92
C THR A 338 5.72 -16.81 -15.57
N LYS A 339 5.91 -15.76 -14.77
CA LYS A 339 5.27 -15.63 -13.45
C LYS A 339 3.75 -15.54 -13.56
N LEU A 340 3.22 -14.71 -14.47
CA LEU A 340 1.77 -14.58 -14.68
C LEU A 340 1.16 -15.88 -15.21
N ARG A 341 1.82 -16.55 -16.16
CA ARG A 341 1.37 -17.85 -16.68
C ARG A 341 1.26 -18.91 -15.59
N LYS A 342 2.26 -19.00 -14.72
CA LYS A 342 2.25 -19.93 -13.58
C LYS A 342 1.06 -19.65 -12.66
N ASP A 343 0.84 -18.40 -12.31
CA ASP A 343 -0.23 -18.01 -11.38
C ASP A 343 -1.62 -18.24 -12.01
N LEU A 344 -1.78 -17.96 -13.31
CA LEU A 344 -3.01 -18.26 -14.08
C LEU A 344 -3.31 -19.76 -14.10
N LEU A 345 -2.30 -20.61 -14.31
CA LEU A 345 -2.46 -22.07 -14.27
C LEU A 345 -2.89 -22.57 -12.89
N ILE A 346 -2.32 -22.00 -11.81
CA ILE A 346 -2.68 -22.37 -10.43
C ILE A 346 -4.14 -22.00 -10.16
N ALA A 347 -4.56 -20.77 -10.48
CA ALA A 347 -5.93 -20.31 -10.25
C ALA A 347 -6.94 -21.13 -11.08
N THR A 348 -6.63 -21.39 -12.35
CA THR A 348 -7.47 -22.20 -13.23
C THR A 348 -7.61 -23.63 -12.70
N ARG A 349 -6.51 -24.26 -12.29
CA ARG A 349 -6.53 -25.61 -11.72
C ARG A 349 -7.45 -25.68 -10.51
N GLN A 350 -7.40 -24.70 -9.62
CA GLN A 350 -8.26 -24.67 -8.43
C GLN A 350 -9.73 -24.57 -8.79
N ILE A 351 -10.08 -23.73 -9.78
CA ILE A 351 -11.46 -23.62 -10.28
C ILE A 351 -11.94 -24.93 -10.89
N LEU A 352 -11.12 -25.56 -11.74
CA LEU A 352 -11.47 -26.85 -12.38
C LEU A 352 -11.56 -28.03 -11.40
N GLN A 353 -10.93 -27.92 -10.23
CA GLN A 353 -11.03 -28.91 -9.16
C GLN A 353 -12.28 -28.74 -8.30
N ALA A 354 -12.98 -27.60 -8.40
CA ALA A 354 -14.21 -27.38 -7.71
C ALA A 354 -15.38 -27.97 -8.51
N ASP A 355 -16.17 -28.82 -7.87
CA ASP A 355 -17.41 -29.34 -8.45
C ASP A 355 -18.53 -28.29 -8.27
N PHE A 356 -18.93 -27.59 -9.34
CA PHE A 356 -20.07 -26.65 -9.32
C PHE A 356 -20.86 -26.58 -10.63
#